data_AF-A0A3R6NV48-F1
#
_entry.id   AF-A0A3R6NV48-F1
#
_cell.length_a   1.000
_cell.length_b   1.000
_cell.length_c   1.000
_cell.angle_alpha   90.00
_cell.angle_beta   90.00
_cell.angle_gamma   90.00
#
_symmetry.space_group_name_H-M   'P 1'
#
loop_
_entity.id
_entity.type
_entity.pdbx_description
1 polymer ?
#
loop_
_entity_poly.entity_id
_entity_poly.type
_entity_poly.pdbx_seq_one_letter_code
_entity_poly.pdbx_strand_id
1 'polypeptide(L)'
;MPGTIIGCLGAQRSGKTLFAYKLVKMLHEVFDVPVYTNIYSPRDDFYYINSLEDFPLDLNPKILFIDEIYNGLDAQDYKKLKEISIFINTIGKQNCLFVYTTIEAEMVYNRLRNQTQIVVVVSKNEKNLYYKLVNIADMSSSVHAVPINDKLFENVFYDTQFIPLDFDWGMKDWKYKLSQFYRDNYGLVVNL
;
A
#
# COMPACT_ATOMS: atom_id res chain seq x y z
N MET A 1 -9.59 -9.84 -6.20
CA MET A 1 -8.22 -9.36 -5.92
C MET A 1 -7.81 -8.15 -6.75
N PRO A 2 -8.27 -7.92 -8.01
CA PRO A 2 -8.02 -6.64 -8.67
C PRO A 2 -8.66 -5.50 -7.88
N GLY A 3 -7.88 -4.49 -7.50
CA GLY A 3 -8.43 -3.30 -6.85
C GLY A 3 -8.70 -3.40 -5.36
N THR A 4 -8.25 -4.45 -4.70
CA THR A 4 -8.37 -4.54 -3.24
C THR A 4 -7.40 -3.55 -2.59
N ILE A 5 -7.89 -2.82 -1.61
CA ILE A 5 -7.19 -1.84 -0.80
C ILE A 5 -7.27 -2.31 0.66
N ILE A 6 -6.10 -2.46 1.28
CA ILE A 6 -5.93 -2.92 2.66
C ILE A 6 -5.26 -1.83 3.47
N GLY A 7 -5.95 -1.31 4.49
CA GLY A 7 -5.40 -0.36 5.44
C GLY A 7 -4.95 -1.05 6.73
N CYS A 8 -3.70 -0.90 7.12
CA CYS A 8 -3.14 -1.39 8.38
C CYS A 8 -2.97 -0.24 9.37
N LEU A 9 -3.79 -0.22 10.43
CA LEU A 9 -3.91 0.89 11.38
C LEU A 9 -3.35 0.50 12.74
N GLY A 10 -2.61 1.39 13.38
CA GLY A 10 -2.21 1.23 14.77
C GLY A 10 -1.08 2.18 15.17
N ALA A 11 -0.87 2.34 16.46
CA ALA A 11 0.17 3.22 17.01
C ALA A 11 1.57 2.91 16.43
N GLN A 12 2.49 3.86 16.51
CA GLN A 12 3.88 3.60 16.16
C GLN A 12 4.42 2.41 16.97
N ARG A 13 5.21 1.53 16.32
CA ARG A 13 5.76 0.29 16.92
C ARG A 13 4.71 -0.74 17.38
N SER A 14 3.45 -0.61 16.93
CA SER A 14 2.38 -1.60 17.16
C SER A 14 2.55 -2.90 16.39
N GLY A 15 3.37 -2.91 15.33
CA GLY A 15 3.51 -4.06 14.41
C GLY A 15 2.69 -3.94 13.13
N LYS A 16 2.12 -2.77 12.83
CA LYS A 16 1.39 -2.48 11.57
C LYS A 16 2.22 -2.73 10.31
N THR A 17 3.44 -2.21 10.29
CA THR A 17 4.38 -2.34 9.17
C THR A 17 4.84 -3.78 9.02
N LEU A 18 5.10 -4.47 10.14
CA LEU A 18 5.46 -5.88 10.14
C LEU A 18 4.36 -6.76 9.50
N PHE A 19 3.09 -6.52 9.84
CA PHE A 19 1.97 -7.25 9.24
C PHE A 19 1.87 -6.98 7.74
N ALA A 20 1.85 -5.71 7.35
CA ALA A 20 1.73 -5.31 5.94
C ALA A 20 2.88 -5.90 5.12
N TYR A 21 4.12 -5.76 5.60
CA TYR A 21 5.32 -6.32 4.98
C TYR A 21 5.24 -7.84 4.81
N LYS A 22 4.89 -8.58 5.87
CA LYS A 22 4.79 -10.06 5.79
C LYS A 22 3.67 -10.50 4.85
N LEU A 23 2.55 -9.78 4.82
CA LEU A 23 1.45 -10.05 3.90
C LEU A 23 1.93 -9.90 2.45
N VAL A 24 2.51 -8.74 2.09
CA VAL A 24 2.94 -8.51 0.71
C VAL A 24 4.09 -9.41 0.30
N LYS A 25 5.01 -9.72 1.22
CA LYS A 25 6.09 -10.67 0.98
C LYS A 25 5.59 -12.07 0.69
N MET A 26 4.66 -12.57 1.51
CA MET A 26 4.04 -13.88 1.26
C MET A 26 3.34 -13.91 -0.09
N LEU A 27 2.59 -12.85 -0.44
CA LEU A 27 1.92 -12.77 -1.74
C LEU A 27 2.92 -12.73 -2.91
N HIS A 28 4.01 -11.97 -2.77
CA HIS A 28 5.10 -11.94 -3.74
C HIS A 28 5.71 -13.33 -3.94
N GLU A 29 6.10 -14.00 -2.86
CA GLU A 29 6.75 -15.32 -2.90
C GLU A 29 5.83 -16.43 -3.44
N VAL A 30 4.54 -16.38 -3.11
CA VAL A 30 3.57 -17.42 -3.51
C VAL A 30 3.06 -17.23 -4.94
N PHE A 31 2.88 -15.98 -5.37
CA PHE A 31 2.22 -15.67 -6.64
C PHE A 31 3.14 -15.02 -7.68
N ASP A 32 4.41 -14.79 -7.35
CA ASP A 32 5.39 -14.13 -8.22
C ASP A 32 4.91 -12.73 -8.70
N VAL A 33 4.35 -11.96 -7.76
CA VAL A 33 3.76 -10.64 -8.04
C VAL A 33 4.73 -9.54 -7.61
N PRO A 34 5.11 -8.59 -8.49
CA PRO A 34 6.05 -7.52 -8.13
C PRO A 34 5.47 -6.59 -7.05
N VAL A 35 6.32 -6.20 -6.11
CA VAL A 35 5.99 -5.28 -5.01
C VAL A 35 6.71 -3.96 -5.23
N TYR A 36 5.95 -2.87 -5.27
CA TYR A 36 6.45 -1.50 -5.31
C TYR A 36 6.22 -0.86 -3.95
N THR A 37 7.27 -0.33 -3.32
CA THR A 37 7.16 0.17 -1.94
C THR A 37 8.13 1.30 -1.62
N ASN A 38 7.73 2.17 -0.68
CA ASN A 38 8.60 3.18 -0.08
C ASN A 38 9.46 2.63 1.08
N ILE A 39 9.34 1.34 1.40
CA ILE A 39 10.18 0.68 2.39
C ILE A 39 11.47 0.19 1.74
N TYR A 40 12.62 0.58 2.29
CA TYR A 40 13.91 0.07 1.86
C TYR A 40 14.13 -1.35 2.41
N SER A 41 14.13 -2.35 1.52
CA SER A 41 14.31 -3.77 1.87
C SER A 41 15.24 -4.47 0.87
N PRO A 42 16.57 -4.22 0.95
CA PRO A 42 17.52 -4.57 -0.11
C PRO A 42 17.77 -6.09 -0.29
N ARG A 43 17.25 -6.91 0.62
CA ARG A 43 17.35 -8.38 0.51
C ARG A 43 16.10 -9.01 -0.11
N ASP A 44 15.05 -8.24 -0.33
CA ASP A 44 13.90 -8.64 -1.12
C ASP A 44 14.04 -8.11 -2.53
N ASP A 45 13.45 -8.80 -3.51
CA ASP A 45 13.33 -8.31 -4.89
C ASP A 45 12.15 -7.32 -5.02
N PHE A 46 12.07 -6.38 -4.08
CA PHE A 46 11.04 -5.33 -4.07
C PHE A 46 11.57 -4.11 -4.83
N TYR A 47 10.69 -3.50 -5.63
CA TYR A 47 10.95 -2.23 -6.28
C TYR A 47 10.81 -1.11 -5.25
N TYR A 48 11.93 -0.61 -4.75
CA TYR A 48 11.93 0.62 -3.96
C TYR A 48 11.53 1.79 -4.86
N ILE A 49 10.48 2.51 -4.46
CA ILE A 49 9.99 3.70 -5.14
C ILE A 49 9.79 4.83 -4.13
N ASN A 50 10.10 6.06 -4.53
CA ASN A 50 9.83 7.27 -3.75
C ASN A 50 8.81 8.18 -4.43
N SER A 51 8.26 7.77 -5.58
CA SER A 51 7.26 8.51 -6.35
C SER A 51 6.22 7.60 -6.99
N LEU A 52 4.98 8.08 -7.15
CA LEU A 52 4.00 7.42 -8.03
C LEU A 52 4.41 7.42 -9.51
N GLU A 53 5.35 8.29 -9.90
CA GLU A 53 5.92 8.30 -11.25
C GLU A 53 6.75 7.03 -11.55
N ASP A 54 7.22 6.32 -10.53
CA ASP A 54 7.93 5.05 -10.72
C ASP A 54 6.97 3.84 -10.78
N PHE A 55 5.70 4.03 -10.38
CA PHE A 55 4.71 2.96 -10.39
C PHE A 55 4.14 2.73 -11.80
N PRO A 56 4.14 1.49 -12.33
CA PRO A 56 3.77 1.24 -13.72
C PRO A 56 2.25 1.25 -13.95
N LEU A 57 1.82 1.92 -15.02
CA LEU A 57 0.44 1.90 -15.49
C LEU A 57 0.26 0.82 -16.56
N ASP A 58 -0.17 -0.36 -16.13
CA ASP A 58 -0.44 -1.54 -16.97
C ASP A 58 -1.47 -2.47 -16.28
N LEU A 59 -1.82 -3.59 -16.93
CA LEU A 59 -2.80 -4.57 -16.45
C LEU A 59 -2.20 -5.76 -15.70
N ASN A 60 -0.87 -5.83 -15.58
CA ASN A 60 -0.20 -6.94 -14.91
C ASN A 60 -0.50 -6.90 -13.41
N PRO A 61 -0.67 -8.07 -12.75
CA PRO A 61 -0.78 -8.13 -11.31
C PRO A 61 0.42 -7.45 -10.64
N LYS A 62 0.16 -6.60 -9.65
CA LYS A 62 1.20 -5.91 -8.88
C LYS A 62 0.69 -5.48 -7.51
N ILE A 63 1.62 -5.26 -6.60
CA ILE A 63 1.33 -4.79 -5.25
C ILE A 63 1.95 -3.42 -5.09
N LEU A 64 1.16 -2.44 -4.65
CA LEU A 64 1.67 -1.18 -4.13
C LEU A 64 1.61 -1.27 -2.59
N PHE A 65 2.74 -1.11 -1.93
CA PHE A 65 2.83 -1.08 -0.47
C PHE A 65 3.43 0.24 0.02
N ILE A 66 2.62 1.09 0.63
CA ILE A 66 3.08 2.38 1.19
C ILE A 66 3.00 2.37 2.72
N ASP A 67 4.15 2.43 3.38
CA ASP A 67 4.23 2.65 4.83
C ASP A 67 4.02 4.13 5.15
N GLU A 68 3.31 4.40 6.25
CA GLU A 68 3.05 5.74 6.77
C GLU A 68 2.45 6.68 5.72
N ILE A 69 1.35 6.24 5.12
CA ILE A 69 0.74 6.91 3.96
C ILE A 69 0.33 8.36 4.21
N TYR A 70 0.07 8.73 5.46
CA TYR A 70 -0.26 10.10 5.85
C TYR A 70 0.86 11.09 5.53
N ASN A 71 2.11 10.65 5.39
CA ASN A 71 3.23 11.52 5.01
C ASN A 71 3.05 12.15 3.62
N GLY A 72 2.21 11.58 2.75
CA GLY A 72 1.89 12.22 1.46
C GLY A 72 0.42 12.18 1.04
N LEU A 73 -0.45 11.46 1.77
CA LEU A 73 -1.91 11.50 1.66
C LEU A 73 -2.55 11.97 2.97
N ASP A 74 -2.06 13.06 3.54
CA ASP A 74 -2.68 13.63 4.75
C ASP A 74 -4.11 14.13 4.47
N ALA A 75 -5.03 13.87 5.40
CA ALA A 75 -6.42 14.29 5.28
C ALA A 75 -6.61 15.82 5.20
N GLN A 76 -5.62 16.61 5.64
CA GLN A 76 -5.63 18.07 5.65
C GLN A 76 -4.94 18.68 4.43
N ASP A 77 -4.24 17.91 3.59
CA ASP A 77 -3.59 18.44 2.36
C ASP A 77 -4.56 18.46 1.17
N TYR A 78 -5.23 19.59 0.98
CA TYR A 78 -6.18 19.79 -0.11
C TYR A 78 -5.54 20.04 -1.49
N LYS A 79 -4.21 20.22 -1.58
CA LYS A 79 -3.58 20.64 -2.85
C LYS A 79 -3.42 19.51 -3.86
N LYS A 80 -3.23 18.26 -3.40
CA LYS A 80 -2.90 17.11 -4.27
C LYS A 80 -4.11 16.23 -4.64
N LEU A 81 -5.32 16.59 -4.22
CA LEU A 81 -6.47 15.68 -4.18
C LEU A 81 -6.93 15.14 -5.55
N LYS A 82 -6.82 15.92 -6.63
CA LYS A 82 -7.34 15.51 -7.95
C LYS A 82 -6.54 14.35 -8.54
N GLU A 83 -5.21 14.44 -8.51
CA GLU A 83 -4.30 13.42 -9.03
C GLU A 83 -4.47 12.13 -8.24
N ILE A 84 -4.32 12.19 -6.93
CA ILE A 84 -4.50 11.04 -6.03
C ILE A 84 -5.84 10.34 -6.28
N SER A 85 -6.91 11.09 -6.50
CA SER A 85 -8.22 10.51 -6.81
C SER A 85 -8.26 9.75 -8.12
N ILE A 86 -7.59 10.24 -9.15
CA ILE A 86 -7.48 9.54 -10.44
C ILE A 86 -6.75 8.22 -10.21
N PHE A 87 -5.61 8.26 -9.50
CA PHE A 87 -4.85 7.06 -9.17
C PHE A 87 -5.73 6.03 -8.45
N ILE A 88 -6.37 6.40 -7.33
CA ILE A 88 -7.20 5.49 -6.52
C ILE A 88 -8.31 4.84 -7.38
N ASN A 89 -9.00 5.63 -8.20
CA ASN A 89 -10.08 5.12 -9.06
C ASN A 89 -9.60 4.15 -10.16
N THR A 90 -8.30 4.14 -10.45
CA THR A 90 -7.71 3.25 -11.45
C THR A 90 -7.10 1.98 -10.85
N ILE A 91 -6.91 1.88 -9.53
CA ILE A 91 -6.30 0.70 -8.87
C ILE A 91 -7.01 -0.60 -9.30
N GLY A 92 -8.35 -0.60 -9.31
CA GLY A 92 -9.12 -1.77 -9.74
C GLY A 92 -8.99 -2.14 -11.21
N LYS A 93 -8.74 -1.15 -12.07
CA LYS A 93 -8.51 -1.38 -13.50
C LYS A 93 -7.08 -1.86 -13.79
N GLN A 94 -6.13 -1.53 -12.93
CA GLN A 94 -4.71 -1.85 -13.06
C GLN A 94 -4.31 -3.19 -12.41
N ASN A 95 -5.28 -3.99 -11.96
CA ASN A 95 -5.01 -5.25 -11.25
C ASN A 95 -4.04 -5.11 -10.07
N CYS A 96 -4.18 -4.00 -9.33
CA CYS A 96 -3.31 -3.64 -8.22
C CYS A 96 -3.93 -4.04 -6.87
N LEU A 97 -3.15 -4.69 -6.01
CA LEU A 97 -3.41 -4.75 -4.58
C LEU A 97 -2.71 -3.55 -3.93
N PHE A 98 -3.47 -2.68 -3.28
CA PHE A 98 -2.91 -1.54 -2.56
C PHE A 98 -2.91 -1.80 -1.05
N VAL A 99 -1.74 -1.94 -0.46
CA VAL A 99 -1.57 -2.05 0.99
C VAL A 99 -0.97 -0.76 1.52
N TYR A 100 -1.52 -0.23 2.61
CA TYR A 100 -0.93 0.93 3.26
C TYR A 100 -0.93 0.80 4.77
N THR A 101 -0.03 1.51 5.45
CA THR A 101 -0.10 1.67 6.90
C THR A 101 -0.38 3.12 7.29
N THR A 102 -1.05 3.30 8.43
CA THR A 102 -1.29 4.59 9.05
C THR A 102 -1.39 4.44 10.56
N ILE A 103 -1.22 5.52 11.32
CA ILE A 103 -1.46 5.51 12.76
C ILE A 103 -2.96 5.44 13.03
N GLU A 104 -3.69 6.38 12.45
CA GLU A 104 -5.15 6.49 12.56
C GLU A 104 -5.78 6.62 11.18
N ALA A 105 -7.04 6.18 11.07
CA ALA A 105 -7.81 6.35 9.85
C ALA A 105 -7.92 7.84 9.49
N GLU A 106 -8.18 8.70 10.48
CA GLU A 106 -8.48 10.12 10.28
C GLU A 106 -7.36 10.92 9.62
N MET A 107 -6.12 10.44 9.72
CA MET A 107 -4.94 11.05 9.07
C MET A 107 -4.90 10.82 7.56
N VAL A 108 -5.62 9.81 7.04
CA VAL A 108 -5.54 9.41 5.64
C VAL A 108 -6.57 10.16 4.79
N TYR A 109 -6.19 10.55 3.57
CA TYR A 109 -7.10 11.16 2.61
C TYR A 109 -8.43 10.41 2.45
N ASN A 110 -9.55 11.15 2.51
CA ASN A 110 -10.90 10.60 2.65
C ASN A 110 -11.30 9.60 1.56
N ARG A 111 -10.93 9.83 0.28
CA ARG A 111 -11.28 8.91 -0.81
C ARG A 111 -10.57 7.58 -0.70
N LEU A 112 -9.34 7.55 -0.19
CA LEU A 112 -8.64 6.30 0.05
C LEU A 112 -9.33 5.49 1.16
N ARG A 113 -9.70 6.18 2.27
CA ARG A 113 -10.44 5.55 3.37
C ARG A 113 -11.75 4.93 2.91
N ASN A 114 -12.52 5.68 2.14
CA ASN A 114 -13.83 5.25 1.66
C ASN A 114 -13.75 4.09 0.66
N GLN A 115 -12.61 3.92 -0.03
CA GLN A 115 -12.39 2.80 -0.95
C GLN A 115 -11.66 1.61 -0.31
N THR A 116 -11.23 1.72 0.94
CA THR A 116 -10.58 0.63 1.67
C THR A 116 -11.58 -0.49 1.97
N GLN A 117 -11.31 -1.69 1.48
CA GLN A 117 -12.21 -2.84 1.66
C GLN A 117 -11.84 -3.70 2.88
N ILE A 118 -10.57 -3.75 3.25
CA ILE A 118 -10.11 -4.50 4.44
C ILE A 118 -9.31 -3.56 5.35
N VAL A 119 -9.65 -3.58 6.63
CA VAL A 119 -8.95 -2.82 7.67
C VAL A 119 -8.33 -3.81 8.64
N VAL A 120 -7.04 -3.65 8.90
CA VAL A 120 -6.30 -4.43 9.90
C VAL A 120 -5.95 -3.49 11.04
N VAL A 121 -6.64 -3.65 12.16
CA VAL A 121 -6.35 -2.88 13.38
C VAL A 121 -5.34 -3.63 14.22
N VAL A 122 -4.26 -2.94 14.58
CA VAL A 122 -3.09 -3.53 15.23
C VAL A 122 -2.89 -2.93 16.62
N SER A 123 -2.73 -3.81 17.60
CA SER A 123 -2.30 -3.43 18.95
C SER A 123 -1.22 -4.38 19.46
N LYS A 124 -0.53 -3.98 20.52
CA LYS A 124 0.60 -4.71 21.09
C LYS A 124 0.53 -4.67 22.61
N ASN A 125 0.95 -5.76 23.25
CA ASN A 125 1.43 -5.74 24.63
C ASN A 125 2.85 -6.31 24.70
N GLU A 126 3.35 -6.57 25.91
CA GLU A 126 4.72 -7.09 26.11
C GLU A 126 4.95 -8.46 25.47
N LYS A 127 3.91 -9.29 25.33
CA LYS A 127 4.04 -10.69 24.93
C LYS A 127 3.53 -10.96 23.51
N ASN A 128 2.56 -10.19 23.03
CA ASN A 128 1.85 -10.48 21.80
C ASN A 128 1.59 -9.21 20.97
N LEU A 129 1.54 -9.41 19.66
CA LEU A 129 0.87 -8.53 18.71
C LEU A 129 -0.54 -9.05 18.46
N TYR A 130 -1.50 -8.13 18.35
CA TYR A 130 -2.90 -8.45 18.08
C TYR A 130 -3.30 -7.82 16.76
N TYR A 131 -3.84 -8.64 15.87
CA TYR A 131 -4.32 -8.24 14.55
C TYR A 131 -5.82 -8.51 14.47
N LYS A 132 -6.61 -7.46 14.37
CA LYS A 132 -8.04 -7.56 14.05
C LYS A 132 -8.25 -7.22 12.59
N LEU A 133 -8.61 -8.22 11.79
CA LEU A 133 -8.96 -8.03 10.38
C LEU A 133 -10.46 -7.76 10.32
N VAL A 134 -10.85 -6.71 9.60
CA VAL A 134 -12.24 -6.30 9.41
C VAL A 134 -12.50 -6.17 7.92
N ASN A 135 -13.46 -6.92 7.41
CA ASN A 135 -14.00 -6.71 6.07
C ASN A 135 -15.05 -5.61 6.15
N ILE A 136 -14.85 -4.52 5.41
CA ILE A 136 -15.74 -3.34 5.47
C ILE A 136 -17.10 -3.62 4.82
N ALA A 137 -17.17 -4.55 3.85
CA ALA A 137 -18.39 -4.80 3.10
C ALA A 137 -19.51 -5.41 3.96
N ASP A 138 -19.16 -6.30 4.88
CA ASP A 138 -20.09 -7.04 5.74
C ASP A 138 -19.82 -6.84 7.24
N MET A 139 -18.81 -6.05 7.59
CA MET A 139 -18.33 -5.82 8.95
C MET A 139 -17.91 -7.10 9.69
N SER A 140 -17.68 -8.20 8.96
CA SER A 140 -17.12 -9.42 9.53
C SER A 140 -15.71 -9.16 10.02
N SER A 141 -15.32 -9.80 11.11
CA SER A 141 -13.98 -9.63 11.66
C SER A 141 -13.43 -10.89 12.32
N SER A 142 -12.11 -11.00 12.28
CA SER A 142 -11.35 -12.02 12.99
C SER A 142 -10.25 -11.36 13.81
N VAL A 143 -9.89 -11.99 14.93
CA VAL A 143 -8.82 -11.50 15.81
C VAL A 143 -7.77 -12.60 15.93
N HIS A 144 -6.51 -12.22 15.73
CA HIS A 144 -5.36 -13.10 15.81
C HIS A 144 -4.35 -12.52 16.80
N ALA A 145 -3.90 -13.34 17.74
CA ALA A 145 -2.80 -13.00 18.64
C ALA A 145 -1.54 -13.74 18.20
N VAL A 146 -0.45 -13.01 18.03
CA VAL A 146 0.83 -13.53 17.56
C VAL A 146 1.89 -13.25 18.64
N PRO A 147 2.52 -14.30 19.22
CA PRO A 147 3.58 -14.12 20.19
C PRO A 147 4.78 -13.38 19.61
N ILE A 148 5.36 -12.47 20.40
CA ILE A 148 6.60 -11.78 20.06
C ILE A 148 7.77 -12.72 20.40
N ASN A 149 8.39 -13.27 19.37
CA ASN A 149 9.57 -14.15 19.46
C ASN A 149 10.42 -14.00 18.20
N ASP A 150 11.61 -14.61 18.18
CA ASP A 150 12.53 -14.48 17.04
C ASP A 150 11.92 -14.99 15.72
N LYS A 151 11.09 -16.04 15.80
CA LYS A 151 10.37 -16.59 14.65
C LYS A 151 9.45 -15.57 13.97
N LEU A 152 8.88 -14.64 14.73
CA LEU A 152 8.07 -13.55 14.19
C LEU A 152 8.91 -12.64 13.28
N PHE A 153 10.20 -12.48 13.53
CA PHE A 153 11.08 -11.58 12.76
C PHE A 153 11.90 -12.31 11.70
N GLU A 154 11.76 -13.64 11.59
CA GLU A 154 12.33 -14.40 10.48
C GLU A 154 11.87 -13.84 9.13
N ASN A 155 12.82 -13.75 8.20
CA ASN A 155 12.63 -13.25 6.84
C ASN A 155 12.08 -11.82 6.75
N VAL A 156 12.30 -11.00 7.79
CA VAL A 156 12.02 -9.56 7.77
C VAL A 156 13.31 -8.82 7.44
N PHE A 157 13.33 -8.12 6.30
CA PHE A 157 14.55 -7.50 5.78
C PHE A 157 14.47 -5.99 5.55
N TYR A 158 13.36 -5.36 5.93
CA TYR A 158 13.27 -3.92 5.82
C TYR A 158 14.17 -3.22 6.84
N ASP A 159 14.83 -2.16 6.39
CA ASP A 159 15.73 -1.39 7.24
C ASP A 159 14.93 -0.48 8.18
N THR A 160 15.04 -0.75 9.48
CA THR A 160 14.38 0.03 10.54
C THR A 160 15.09 1.33 10.90
N GLN A 161 16.33 1.50 10.44
CA GLN A 161 17.15 2.70 10.64
C GLN A 161 17.09 3.64 9.43
N PHE A 162 16.57 3.17 8.31
CA PHE A 162 16.37 3.99 7.13
C PHE A 162 15.35 5.09 7.41
N ILE A 163 15.77 6.34 7.25
CA ILE A 163 14.87 7.49 7.33
C ILE A 163 14.15 7.58 5.97
N PRO A 164 12.82 7.40 5.92
CA PRO A 164 12.11 7.40 4.66
C PRO A 164 12.20 8.78 3.98
N LEU A 165 12.34 8.76 2.66
CA LEU A 165 12.15 9.96 1.84
C LEU A 165 10.67 10.31 1.81
N ASP A 166 10.36 11.61 1.69
CA ASP A 166 9.01 12.05 1.38
C ASP A 166 8.55 11.38 0.08
N PHE A 167 7.40 10.70 0.12
CA PHE A 167 6.87 10.02 -1.04
C PHE A 167 6.16 11.03 -1.95
N ASP A 168 6.60 11.18 -3.19
CA ASP A 168 6.00 12.08 -4.16
C ASP A 168 4.74 11.46 -4.78
N TRP A 169 3.59 12.04 -4.42
CA TRP A 169 2.29 11.71 -5.00
C TRP A 169 2.00 12.46 -6.30
N GLY A 170 2.91 13.32 -6.73
CA GLY A 170 2.85 14.00 -8.02
C GLY A 170 2.76 13.00 -9.16
N MET A 171 1.97 13.36 -10.17
CA MET A 171 1.71 12.51 -11.33
C MET A 171 1.96 13.29 -12.63
N LYS A 172 3.12 13.95 -12.75
CA LYS A 172 3.40 14.87 -13.87
C LYS A 172 3.37 14.12 -15.20
N ASP A 173 3.91 12.91 -15.22
CA ASP A 173 3.98 12.05 -16.41
C ASP A 173 2.73 11.17 -16.63
N TRP A 174 1.69 11.32 -15.81
CA TRP A 174 0.51 10.46 -15.88
C TRP A 174 -0.22 10.54 -17.23
N LYS A 175 -0.31 11.74 -17.83
CA LYS A 175 -0.90 11.90 -19.16
C LYS A 175 -0.15 11.08 -20.21
N TYR A 176 1.17 11.10 -20.16
CA TYR A 176 2.01 10.34 -21.06
C TYR A 176 1.82 8.83 -20.84
N LYS A 177 1.90 8.37 -19.58
CA LYS A 177 1.64 6.96 -19.22
C LYS A 177 0.27 6.49 -19.71
N LEU A 178 -0.77 7.32 -19.53
CA LEU A 178 -2.12 6.98 -19.94
C LEU A 178 -2.25 6.90 -21.47
N SER A 179 -1.63 7.83 -22.21
CA SER A 179 -1.59 7.77 -23.67
C SER A 179 -0.90 6.50 -24.18
N GLN A 180 0.25 6.12 -23.59
CA GLN A 180 0.93 4.87 -23.91
C GLN A 180 0.09 3.65 -23.54
N PHE A 181 -0.51 3.63 -22.35
CA PHE A 181 -1.42 2.56 -21.93
C PHE A 181 -2.54 2.32 -22.95
N TYR A 182 -3.18 3.39 -23.44
CA TYR A 182 -4.24 3.27 -24.44
C TYR A 182 -3.72 2.78 -25.80
N ARG A 183 -2.53 3.23 -26.20
CA ARG A 183 -1.88 2.78 -27.42
C ARG A 183 -1.55 1.29 -27.36
N ASP A 184 -0.94 0.84 -26.28
CA ASP A 184 -0.43 -0.51 -26.14
C ASP A 184 -1.54 -1.55 -25.94
N ASN A 185 -2.60 -1.19 -25.19
CA ASN A 185 -3.68 -2.13 -24.86
C ASN A 185 -4.87 -2.08 -25.84
N TYR A 186 -5.07 -0.96 -26.55
CA TYR A 186 -6.26 -0.76 -27.39
C TYR A 186 -5.93 -0.23 -28.80
N GLY A 187 -4.67 0.08 -29.12
CA GLY A 187 -4.30 0.69 -30.40
C GLY A 187 -4.81 2.13 -30.58
N LEU A 188 -5.22 2.80 -29.50
CA LEU A 188 -5.82 4.13 -29.54
C LEU A 188 -4.78 5.22 -29.31
N VAL A 189 -4.75 6.24 -30.19
CA VAL A 189 -3.96 7.46 -29.98
C VAL A 189 -4.84 8.49 -29.27
N VAL A 190 -4.55 8.77 -28.00
CA VAL A 190 -5.31 9.71 -27.18
C VAL A 190 -4.45 10.95 -26.89
N ASN A 191 -4.97 12.13 -27.23
CA ASN A 191 -4.36 13.43 -26.91
C ASN A 191 -4.95 13.96 -25.58
N LEU A 192 -4.13 14.01 -24.53
CA LEU A 192 -4.53 14.28 -23.13
C LEU A 192 -3.99 15.58 -22.56
#